data_AF-A0A929VFZ1-F1
#
_entry.id   AF-A0A929VFZ1-F1
#
_cell.length_a   1.000
_cell.length_b   1.000
_cell.length_c   1.000
_cell.angle_alpha   90.00
_cell.angle_beta   90.00
_cell.angle_gamma   90.00
#
_symmetry.space_group_name_H-M   'P 1'
#
loop_
_entity.id
_entity.type
_entity.pdbx_description
1 polymer ?
#
loop_
_entity_poly.entity_id
_entity_poly.type
_entity_poly.pdbx_seq_one_letter_code
_entity_poly.pdbx_strand_id
1 'polypeptide(L)'
;MRKTNSGLIFDLAKLRILAAIISSILVVTLGFSTFNAYAGEGVNNRLVTGRLSLAALPTSATEIYLNGDTGDDTKDASTAENAVQTFEKAKEIAAANPGVKTIWVTGTVFVSGDVSLSGTNAILKRDSSFRGDVLRIDNDATLHDITIDGNKAAMQGSNSNVGNLVYIRGANVDIKDGTILQNNIVKDNNIAVGGAVYIDLSTVNMTGGTIKNNQATWGGGVYLSGSATFNMSGGVIENNSALSSPGTFASGGGIATWSGRTTFNNLNISGDAVIRNNYSEEVGGGISVGTYTKSNAPENMTMTGGTISGNKSGASGGGIFIQAGIGDAHGTATISGGSIINNEMLGSGLGSSAFGGGGIYVNGFAESTGFNNGVLKIKNALITENTAQLEGGGYASCPSSD
;
A
#
# COMPACT_ATOMS: atom_id res chain seq x y z
N MET A 1 -79.61 15.43 31.97
CA MET A 1 -78.85 15.62 30.71
C MET A 1 -78.37 17.06 30.60
N ARG A 2 -77.05 17.32 30.74
CA ARG A 2 -76.34 18.45 30.09
C ARG A 2 -74.84 18.13 30.11
N LYS A 3 -74.25 18.09 28.91
CA LYS A 3 -72.87 17.69 28.59
C LYS A 3 -71.87 18.74 29.09
N THR A 4 -70.73 18.29 29.60
CA THR A 4 -69.52 19.08 29.84
C THR A 4 -68.67 19.17 28.57
N ASN A 5 -68.15 20.36 28.28
CA ASN A 5 -67.22 20.65 27.17
C ASN A 5 -65.82 20.09 27.49
N SER A 6 -65.30 19.23 26.62
CA SER A 6 -63.90 18.81 26.59
C SER A 6 -63.08 19.75 25.69
N GLY A 7 -62.39 20.72 26.29
CA GLY A 7 -61.39 21.55 25.61
C GLY A 7 -60.06 20.81 25.47
N LEU A 8 -59.49 20.81 24.26
CA LEU A 8 -58.14 20.33 23.96
C LEU A 8 -57.10 21.08 24.79
N ILE A 9 -56.39 20.36 25.67
CA ILE A 9 -55.15 20.82 26.30
C ILE A 9 -54.01 20.51 25.31
N PHE A 10 -53.48 21.54 24.65
CA PHE A 10 -52.25 21.42 23.87
C PHE A 10 -51.05 21.36 24.81
N ASP A 11 -50.29 20.26 24.73
CA ASP A 11 -49.10 19.98 25.53
C ASP A 11 -47.93 20.89 25.13
N LEU A 12 -47.66 21.92 25.95
CA LEU A 12 -46.55 22.87 25.78
C LEU A 12 -45.16 22.21 25.79
N ALA A 13 -45.02 20.95 26.25
CA ALA A 13 -43.75 20.25 26.21
C ALA A 13 -43.34 19.83 24.79
N LYS A 14 -44.30 19.54 23.91
CA LYS A 14 -44.03 19.15 22.51
C LYS A 14 -43.62 20.32 21.62
N LEU A 15 -44.07 21.55 21.93
CA LEU A 15 -43.68 22.76 21.19
C LEU A 15 -42.24 23.21 21.51
N ARG A 16 -41.74 22.89 22.73
CA ARG A 16 -40.38 23.23 23.18
C ARG A 16 -39.29 22.35 22.56
N ILE A 17 -39.61 21.08 22.28
CA ILE A 17 -38.71 20.16 21.57
C ILE A 17 -38.61 20.55 20.09
N LEU A 18 -39.71 21.02 19.48
CA LEU A 18 -39.73 21.47 18.09
C LEU A 18 -38.88 22.74 17.86
N ALA A 19 -38.88 23.69 18.81
CA ALA A 19 -38.06 24.91 18.72
C ALA A 19 -36.56 24.64 18.92
N ALA A 20 -36.19 23.68 19.77
CA ALA A 20 -34.79 23.27 19.97
C ALA A 20 -34.23 22.49 18.76
N ILE A 21 -35.07 21.72 18.08
CA ILE A 21 -34.71 20.97 16.86
C ILE A 21 -34.65 21.91 15.63
N ILE A 22 -35.49 22.94 15.56
CA ILE A 22 -35.45 23.92 14.46
C ILE A 22 -34.21 24.85 14.57
N SER A 23 -33.72 25.13 15.77
CA SER A 23 -32.45 25.87 15.98
C SER A 23 -31.20 25.07 15.61
N SER A 24 -31.29 23.74 15.50
CA SER A 24 -30.16 22.86 15.16
C SER A 24 -30.14 22.45 13.67
N ILE A 25 -31.19 22.78 12.89
CA ILE A 25 -31.28 22.45 11.45
C ILE A 25 -30.99 23.64 10.52
N LEU A 26 -30.80 24.87 11.02
CA LEU A 26 -30.48 26.03 10.18
C LEU A 26 -29.09 26.64 10.48
N VAL A 27 -28.03 25.83 10.41
CA VAL A 27 -26.65 26.35 10.38
C VAL A 27 -25.80 25.52 9.39
N VAL A 28 -26.18 25.56 8.11
CA VAL A 28 -25.27 25.23 6.99
C VAL A 28 -25.52 26.24 5.87
N THR A 29 -25.24 27.51 6.13
CA THR A 29 -24.92 28.52 5.10
C THR A 29 -24.52 29.80 5.84
N LEU A 30 -23.34 30.35 5.52
CA LEU A 30 -22.79 31.64 5.99
C LEU A 30 -21.99 31.63 7.31
N GLY A 31 -20.91 30.84 7.36
CA GLY A 31 -19.58 31.30 7.84
C GLY A 31 -19.39 31.98 9.21
N PHE A 32 -20.37 32.04 10.11
CA PHE A 32 -20.19 32.57 11.47
C PHE A 32 -21.03 31.78 12.48
N SER A 33 -20.38 31.21 13.48
CA SER A 33 -21.04 30.54 14.61
C SER A 33 -20.83 31.35 15.89
N THR A 34 -21.75 32.26 16.20
CA THR A 34 -22.00 32.67 17.59
C THR A 34 -23.16 31.85 18.14
N PHE A 35 -22.88 31.01 19.13
CA PHE A 35 -23.88 30.20 19.83
C PHE A 35 -24.42 31.01 21.02
N ASN A 36 -25.73 31.28 21.05
CA ASN A 36 -26.37 31.86 22.23
C ASN A 36 -27.13 30.75 22.97
N ALA A 37 -26.53 30.22 24.05
CA ALA A 37 -27.23 29.35 24.98
C ALA A 37 -27.81 30.20 26.12
N TYR A 38 -29.14 30.23 26.26
CA TYR A 38 -29.80 30.77 27.44
C TYR A 38 -29.99 29.64 28.46
N ALA A 39 -29.23 29.68 29.55
CA ALA A 39 -29.49 28.84 30.72
C ALA A 39 -30.64 29.47 31.53
N GLY A 40 -31.69 28.70 31.78
CA GLY A 40 -32.84 29.12 32.59
C GLY A 40 -32.50 29.27 34.07
N GLU A 41 -32.83 30.45 34.60
CA GLU A 41 -33.00 30.93 35.98
C GLU A 41 -32.15 30.33 37.12
N GLY A 42 -31.30 31.18 37.73
CA GLY A 42 -30.91 30.98 39.13
C GLY A 42 -29.64 31.69 39.64
N VAL A 43 -28.65 32.02 38.79
CA VAL A 43 -27.39 32.62 39.25
C VAL A 43 -26.82 33.54 38.18
N ASN A 44 -26.62 34.81 38.52
CA ASN A 44 -25.79 35.82 37.84
C ASN A 44 -25.69 35.70 36.30
N ASN A 45 -26.49 36.49 35.59
CA ASN A 45 -26.35 36.74 34.16
C ASN A 45 -24.94 37.23 33.83
N ARG A 46 -24.02 36.30 33.59
CA ARG A 46 -22.72 36.55 32.99
C ARG A 46 -22.79 35.92 31.61
N LEU A 47 -22.88 36.78 30.60
CA LEU A 47 -22.83 36.38 29.20
C LEU A 47 -21.50 35.60 29.00
N VAL A 48 -21.55 34.27 28.93
CA VAL A 48 -20.39 33.47 28.56
C VAL A 48 -20.35 33.47 27.04
N THR A 49 -19.76 34.51 26.45
CA THR A 49 -19.43 34.52 25.03
C THR A 49 -18.18 33.66 24.84
N GLY A 50 -18.36 32.35 24.80
CA GLY A 50 -17.34 31.45 24.27
C GLY A 50 -17.39 31.50 22.75
N ARG A 51 -16.36 32.07 22.12
CA ARG A 51 -16.15 31.84 20.68
C ARG A 51 -15.65 30.40 20.52
N LEU A 52 -16.50 29.51 20.00
CA LEU A 52 -16.01 28.33 19.28
C LEU A 52 -15.45 28.85 17.95
N SER A 53 -14.17 29.18 17.95
CA SER A 53 -13.43 29.48 16.72
C SER A 53 -13.15 28.15 16.03
N LEU A 54 -14.11 27.64 15.26
CA LEU A 54 -13.79 26.71 14.20
C LEU A 54 -13.15 27.58 13.10
N ALA A 55 -11.82 27.64 13.05
CA ALA A 55 -11.14 28.34 11.97
C ALA A 55 -11.53 27.63 10.67
N ALA A 56 -12.45 28.22 9.91
CA ALA A 56 -12.85 27.68 8.63
C ALA A 56 -11.67 27.85 7.67
N LEU A 57 -11.29 26.77 6.97
CA LEU A 57 -10.30 26.87 5.92
C LEU A 57 -10.71 27.95 4.91
N PRO A 58 -9.74 28.72 4.37
CA PRO A 58 -10.03 29.64 3.29
C PRO A 58 -10.64 28.89 2.11
N THR A 59 -11.66 29.46 1.47
CA THR A 59 -12.34 28.87 0.30
C THR A 59 -11.44 28.67 -0.94
N SER A 60 -10.17 29.10 -0.86
CA SER A 60 -9.13 28.96 -1.87
C SER A 60 -8.06 27.91 -1.53
N ALA A 61 -8.18 27.19 -0.40
CA ALA A 61 -7.20 26.20 0.01
C ALA A 61 -7.08 25.06 -1.02
N THR A 62 -5.87 24.83 -1.51
CA THR A 62 -5.54 23.74 -2.45
C THR A 62 -4.90 22.54 -1.76
N GLU A 63 -4.49 22.70 -0.50
CA GLU A 63 -3.78 21.69 0.28
C GLU A 63 -4.16 21.76 1.75
N ILE A 64 -4.08 20.61 2.42
CA ILE A 64 -4.28 20.47 3.87
C ILE A 64 -3.23 19.50 4.43
N TYR A 65 -3.08 19.48 5.75
CA TYR A 65 -2.06 18.68 6.44
C TYR A 65 -2.66 17.66 7.40
N LEU A 66 -2.10 16.45 7.37
CA LEU A 66 -2.49 15.29 8.18
C LEU A 66 -1.25 14.74 8.89
N ASN A 67 -1.34 14.56 10.20
CA ASN A 67 -0.28 14.00 11.01
C ASN A 67 -0.87 13.03 12.04
N GLY A 68 -0.78 11.73 11.77
CA GLY A 68 -1.36 10.73 12.69
C GLY A 68 -0.64 10.59 14.02
N ASP A 69 0.58 11.11 14.15
CA ASP A 69 1.37 11.03 15.38
C ASP A 69 1.05 12.18 16.34
N THR A 70 1.05 13.43 15.85
CA THR A 70 0.94 14.65 16.68
C THR A 70 -0.16 15.62 16.23
N GLY A 71 -0.94 15.26 15.21
CA GLY A 71 -2.08 16.06 14.75
C GLY A 71 -3.19 16.16 15.80
N ASP A 72 -4.13 17.07 15.56
CA ASP A 72 -5.30 17.27 16.43
C ASP A 72 -6.53 17.60 15.56
N ASP A 73 -7.57 16.77 15.63
CA ASP A 73 -8.78 16.87 14.81
C ASP A 73 -9.65 18.10 15.13
N THR A 74 -9.32 18.85 16.17
CA THR A 74 -9.93 20.16 16.45
C THR A 74 -9.36 21.30 15.59
N LYS A 75 -8.26 21.05 14.86
CA LYS A 75 -7.56 22.03 14.03
C LYS A 75 -8.12 22.07 12.60
N ASP A 76 -7.69 23.07 11.85
CA ASP A 76 -8.20 23.37 10.50
C ASP A 76 -7.40 22.72 9.37
N ALA A 77 -6.30 22.01 9.67
CA ALA A 77 -5.41 21.40 8.70
C ALA A 77 -4.72 22.39 7.74
N SER A 78 -4.71 23.70 8.04
CA SER A 78 -4.21 24.75 7.14
C SER A 78 -2.68 24.79 7.00
N THR A 79 -1.96 24.32 8.01
CA THR A 79 -0.48 24.25 8.05
C THR A 79 -0.04 22.94 8.69
N ALA A 80 1.26 22.61 8.58
CA ALA A 80 1.82 21.43 9.23
C ALA A 80 1.65 21.47 10.77
N GLU A 81 1.80 22.63 11.40
CA GLU A 81 1.57 22.82 12.84
C GLU A 81 0.08 22.67 13.20
N ASN A 82 -0.79 23.02 12.25
CA ASN A 82 -2.23 22.91 12.37
C ASN A 82 -2.82 21.60 11.79
N ALA A 83 -1.98 20.59 11.56
CA ALA A 83 -2.42 19.32 10.98
C ALA A 83 -3.49 18.63 11.83
N VAL A 84 -4.48 18.05 11.15
CA VAL A 84 -5.45 17.14 11.78
C VAL A 84 -4.82 15.76 12.00
N GLN A 85 -5.40 14.96 12.89
CA GLN A 85 -4.82 13.69 13.32
C GLN A 85 -5.30 12.52 12.47
N THR A 86 -6.60 12.44 12.20
CA THR A 86 -7.22 11.25 11.61
C THR A 86 -7.42 11.39 10.11
N PHE A 87 -7.38 10.25 9.42
CA PHE A 87 -7.70 10.17 8.00
C PHE A 87 -9.14 10.64 7.74
N GLU A 88 -10.07 10.25 8.59
CA GLU A 88 -11.49 10.61 8.53
C GLU A 88 -11.67 12.12 8.60
N LYS A 89 -10.97 12.79 9.52
CA LYS A 89 -11.05 14.25 9.63
C LYS A 89 -10.46 14.95 8.41
N ALA A 90 -9.32 14.48 7.92
CA ALA A 90 -8.72 15.04 6.70
C ALA A 90 -9.65 14.87 5.48
N LYS A 91 -10.30 13.70 5.34
CA LYS A 91 -11.30 13.44 4.29
C LYS A 91 -12.52 14.35 4.42
N GLU A 92 -13.06 14.53 5.62
CA GLU A 92 -14.19 15.43 5.89
C GLU A 92 -13.88 16.85 5.43
N ILE A 93 -12.70 17.35 5.80
CA ILE A 93 -12.24 18.69 5.44
C ILE A 93 -12.04 18.81 3.92
N ALA A 94 -11.41 17.84 3.27
CA ALA A 94 -11.21 17.84 1.82
C ALA A 94 -12.54 17.76 1.04
N ALA A 95 -13.52 17.01 1.54
CA ALA A 95 -14.86 16.92 0.94
C ALA A 95 -15.62 18.26 1.04
N ALA A 96 -15.52 18.94 2.20
CA ALA A 96 -16.11 20.26 2.40
C ALA A 96 -15.43 21.36 1.58
N ASN A 97 -14.21 21.13 1.09
CA ASN A 97 -13.41 22.10 0.34
C ASN A 97 -12.94 21.51 -1.00
N PRO A 98 -13.78 21.51 -2.06
CA PRO A 98 -13.47 20.87 -3.34
C PRO A 98 -12.21 21.38 -4.07
N GLY A 99 -11.69 22.53 -3.66
CA GLY A 99 -10.41 23.09 -4.13
C GLY A 99 -9.19 22.30 -3.66
N VAL A 100 -9.29 21.56 -2.56
CA VAL A 100 -8.19 20.75 -2.00
C VAL A 100 -7.85 19.61 -2.95
N LYS A 101 -6.59 19.57 -3.37
CA LYS A 101 -6.01 18.54 -4.26
C LYS A 101 -4.99 17.66 -3.55
N THR A 102 -4.42 18.12 -2.44
CA THR A 102 -3.38 17.38 -1.72
C THR A 102 -3.64 17.38 -0.23
N ILE A 103 -3.58 16.20 0.37
CA ILE A 103 -3.46 16.00 1.81
C ILE A 103 -2.01 15.61 2.08
N TRP A 104 -1.23 16.54 2.63
CA TRP A 104 0.17 16.34 2.96
C TRP A 104 0.29 15.53 4.25
N VAL A 105 0.93 14.38 4.17
CA VAL A 105 1.18 13.51 5.33
C VAL A 105 2.53 13.88 5.96
N THR A 106 2.48 14.37 7.21
CA THR A 106 3.65 14.82 7.98
C THR A 106 3.96 13.92 9.19
N GLY A 107 3.14 12.90 9.45
CA GLY A 107 3.32 11.88 10.49
C GLY A 107 2.55 10.61 10.11
N THR A 108 2.96 9.45 10.64
CA THR A 108 2.40 8.14 10.25
C THR A 108 0.90 8.11 10.56
N VAL A 109 0.07 7.72 9.59
CA VAL A 109 -1.39 7.68 9.78
C VAL A 109 -1.85 6.22 9.95
N PHE A 110 -2.47 5.94 11.10
CA PHE A 110 -3.07 4.65 11.37
C PHE A 110 -4.48 4.60 10.78
N VAL A 111 -4.78 3.59 9.96
CA VAL A 111 -6.09 3.43 9.32
C VAL A 111 -6.63 2.01 9.49
N SER A 112 -7.95 1.88 9.45
CA SER A 112 -8.68 0.60 9.48
C SER A 112 -10.06 0.78 8.84
N GLY A 113 -10.78 -0.30 8.56
CA GLY A 113 -12.11 -0.23 7.97
C GLY A 113 -12.10 0.29 6.53
N ASP A 114 -12.99 1.23 6.20
CA ASP A 114 -13.11 1.81 4.85
C ASP A 114 -12.10 2.95 4.64
N VAL A 115 -11.11 2.74 3.78
CA VAL A 115 -10.05 3.71 3.50
C VAL A 115 -10.17 4.19 2.06
N SER A 116 -10.97 5.25 1.89
CA SER A 116 -11.28 5.82 0.58
C SER A 116 -11.26 7.35 0.60
N LEU A 117 -10.86 7.99 -0.50
CA LEU A 117 -10.98 9.45 -0.71
C LEU A 117 -12.15 9.82 -1.64
N SER A 118 -13.01 8.86 -1.96
CA SER A 118 -14.28 9.10 -2.66
C SER A 118 -15.05 10.28 -2.08
N GLY A 119 -15.55 11.14 -2.97
CA GLY A 119 -16.21 12.40 -2.61
C GLY A 119 -15.26 13.59 -2.45
N THR A 120 -13.95 13.39 -2.64
CA THR A 120 -12.94 14.48 -2.65
C THR A 120 -12.24 14.56 -4.00
N ASN A 121 -11.48 15.63 -4.22
CA ASN A 121 -10.55 15.77 -5.36
C ASN A 121 -9.09 15.56 -4.94
N ALA A 122 -8.86 15.05 -3.73
CA ALA A 122 -7.56 15.05 -3.11
C ALA A 122 -6.83 13.73 -3.30
N ILE A 123 -5.51 13.77 -3.13
CA ILE A 123 -4.65 12.60 -2.94
C ILE A 123 -3.96 12.68 -1.57
N LEU A 124 -3.58 11.54 -1.00
CA LEU A 124 -2.60 11.51 0.09
C LEU A 124 -1.20 11.60 -0.52
N LYS A 125 -0.37 12.52 -0.04
CA LYS A 125 1.00 12.68 -0.53
C LYS A 125 1.98 12.88 0.63
N ARG A 126 3.08 12.12 0.61
CA ARG A 126 4.17 12.26 1.58
C ARG A 126 4.76 13.67 1.52
N ASP A 127 4.76 14.36 2.66
CA ASP A 127 5.45 15.64 2.77
C ASP A 127 6.98 15.47 2.68
N SER A 128 7.66 16.46 2.12
CA SER A 128 9.11 16.41 1.90
C SER A 128 9.95 16.35 3.20
N SER A 129 9.38 16.69 4.34
CA SER A 129 10.00 16.58 5.68
C SER A 129 9.78 15.22 6.33
N PHE A 130 8.79 14.44 5.89
CA PHE A 130 8.38 13.20 6.54
C PHE A 130 9.10 11.96 5.99
N ARG A 131 9.50 11.05 6.88
CA ARG A 131 10.35 9.89 6.57
C ARG A 131 9.76 8.53 6.96
N GLY A 132 8.70 8.48 7.77
CA GLY A 132 8.09 7.23 8.26
C GLY A 132 7.25 6.51 7.20
N ASP A 133 6.43 5.54 7.59
CA ASP A 133 5.44 4.95 6.69
C ASP A 133 4.29 5.96 6.49
N VAL A 134 3.73 6.08 5.27
CA VAL A 134 2.61 7.02 5.06
C VAL A 134 1.38 6.51 5.82
N LEU A 135 0.99 5.27 5.56
CA LEU A 135 -0.09 4.57 6.26
C LEU A 135 0.44 3.35 7.00
N ARG A 136 -0.14 3.12 8.18
CA ARG A 136 0.02 1.88 8.94
C ARG A 136 -1.32 1.22 9.20
N ILE A 137 -1.39 -0.09 8.92
CA ILE A 137 -2.60 -0.89 9.02
C ILE A 137 -2.34 -2.07 9.95
N ASP A 138 -2.79 -1.91 11.20
CA ASP A 138 -2.66 -2.92 12.25
C ASP A 138 -4.01 -3.66 12.50
N ASN A 139 -5.09 -3.27 11.81
CA ASN A 139 -6.41 -3.92 11.83
C ASN A 139 -6.97 -4.03 10.41
N ASP A 140 -7.97 -4.88 10.21
CA ASP A 140 -8.56 -5.10 8.88
C ASP A 140 -9.00 -3.80 8.19
N ALA A 141 -8.71 -3.69 6.89
CA ALA A 141 -8.98 -2.49 6.11
C ALA A 141 -9.30 -2.81 4.63
N THR A 142 -10.04 -1.93 3.97
CA THR A 142 -10.27 -1.95 2.52
C THR A 142 -9.83 -0.62 1.94
N LEU A 143 -8.87 -0.65 1.03
CA LEU A 143 -8.44 0.50 0.24
C LEU A 143 -9.16 0.47 -1.10
N HIS A 144 -9.81 1.58 -1.45
CA HIS A 144 -10.42 1.80 -2.75
C HIS A 144 -10.57 3.30 -3.02
N ASP A 145 -10.60 3.70 -4.30
CA ASP A 145 -10.77 5.11 -4.70
C ASP A 145 -9.86 6.10 -3.95
N ILE A 146 -8.57 5.77 -3.86
CA ILE A 146 -7.58 6.56 -3.13
C ILE A 146 -6.24 6.52 -3.86
N THR A 147 -5.62 7.68 -4.03
CA THR A 147 -4.23 7.78 -4.48
C THR A 147 -3.33 8.13 -3.30
N ILE A 148 -2.27 7.34 -3.11
CA ILE A 148 -1.22 7.54 -2.12
C ILE A 148 0.10 7.70 -2.88
N ASP A 149 0.69 8.89 -2.80
CA ASP A 149 1.90 9.27 -3.54
C ASP A 149 3.08 9.50 -2.58
N GLY A 150 4.18 8.77 -2.81
CA GLY A 150 5.36 8.79 -1.94
C GLY A 150 6.30 9.96 -2.16
N ASN A 151 5.97 10.86 -3.09
CA ASN A 151 6.77 12.03 -3.41
C ASN A 151 8.25 11.71 -3.72
N LYS A 152 8.49 10.63 -4.48
CA LYS A 152 9.82 10.07 -4.80
C LYS A 152 10.83 11.12 -5.26
N ALA A 153 10.42 12.07 -6.10
CA ALA A 153 11.30 13.13 -6.59
C ALA A 153 11.89 13.98 -5.45
N ALA A 154 11.08 14.34 -4.45
CA ALA A 154 11.56 15.05 -3.26
C ALA A 154 12.41 14.17 -2.34
N MET A 155 12.16 12.86 -2.33
CA MET A 155 12.88 11.90 -1.47
C MET A 155 14.21 11.41 -2.06
N GLN A 156 14.41 11.54 -3.37
CA GLN A 156 15.56 10.96 -4.06
C GLN A 156 16.91 11.50 -3.56
N GLY A 157 16.98 12.78 -3.18
CA GLY A 157 18.20 13.39 -2.62
C GLY A 157 18.42 13.17 -1.12
N SER A 158 17.49 12.51 -0.41
CA SER A 158 17.63 12.32 1.04
C SER A 158 18.66 11.24 1.39
N ASN A 159 19.54 11.50 2.36
CA ASN A 159 20.45 10.50 2.94
C ASN A 159 19.85 9.77 4.15
N SER A 160 18.58 10.01 4.45
CA SER A 160 17.87 9.41 5.59
C SER A 160 17.05 8.21 5.13
N ASN A 161 16.72 7.33 6.08
CA ASN A 161 15.75 6.28 5.84
C ASN A 161 14.40 6.89 5.43
N VAL A 162 13.71 6.24 4.51
CA VAL A 162 12.37 6.61 4.02
C VAL A 162 11.52 5.34 4.03
N GLY A 163 10.35 5.41 4.66
CA GLY A 163 9.45 4.28 4.82
C GLY A 163 8.56 3.98 3.62
N ASN A 164 7.69 3.00 3.82
CA ASN A 164 6.75 2.47 2.85
C ASN A 164 5.59 3.45 2.61
N LEU A 165 4.77 3.20 1.58
CA LEU A 165 3.47 3.86 1.48
C LEU A 165 2.48 3.23 2.46
N VAL A 166 2.46 1.90 2.51
CA VAL A 166 1.56 1.15 3.37
C VAL A 166 2.36 0.04 4.05
N TYR A 167 2.42 0.09 5.37
CA TYR A 167 2.92 -1.02 6.18
C TYR A 167 1.74 -1.73 6.85
N ILE A 168 1.61 -3.03 6.60
CA ILE A 168 0.51 -3.87 7.05
C ILE A 168 1.07 -4.91 8.01
N ARG A 169 0.52 -4.97 9.22
CA ARG A 169 0.99 -5.90 10.25
C ARG A 169 -0.14 -6.53 11.04
N GLY A 170 -0.25 -7.86 10.99
CA GLY A 170 -1.26 -8.61 11.74
C GLY A 170 -2.70 -8.35 11.27
N ALA A 171 -2.90 -7.97 9.99
CA ALA A 171 -4.20 -7.55 9.47
C ALA A 171 -4.59 -8.26 8.16
N ASN A 172 -5.88 -8.25 7.84
CA ASN A 172 -6.40 -8.60 6.53
C ASN A 172 -6.76 -7.33 5.75
N VAL A 173 -6.10 -7.10 4.61
CA VAL A 173 -6.28 -5.89 3.82
C VAL A 173 -6.74 -6.19 2.41
N ASP A 174 -7.78 -5.51 1.99
CA ASP A 174 -8.36 -5.60 0.68
C ASP A 174 -7.94 -4.38 -0.16
N ILE A 175 -7.25 -4.61 -1.27
CA ILE A 175 -6.90 -3.55 -2.26
C ILE A 175 -7.83 -3.71 -3.46
N LYS A 176 -8.70 -2.73 -3.66
CA LYS A 176 -9.72 -2.73 -4.71
C LYS A 176 -9.44 -1.63 -5.75
N ASP A 177 -10.31 -1.57 -6.75
CA ASP A 177 -10.28 -0.56 -7.80
C ASP A 177 -10.26 0.87 -7.27
N GLY A 178 -9.68 1.76 -8.06
CA GLY A 178 -9.45 3.16 -7.66
C GLY A 178 -8.28 3.36 -6.68
N THR A 179 -7.72 2.29 -6.09
CA THR A 179 -6.48 2.40 -5.30
C THR A 179 -5.27 2.60 -6.20
N ILE A 180 -4.47 3.64 -5.96
CA ILE A 180 -3.21 3.91 -6.66
C ILE A 180 -2.11 4.15 -5.63
N LEU A 181 -1.12 3.26 -5.56
CA LEU A 181 0.06 3.38 -4.70
C LEU A 181 1.28 3.68 -5.56
N GLN A 182 1.81 4.91 -5.49
CA GLN A 182 2.78 5.34 -6.48
C GLN A 182 3.91 6.24 -5.98
N ASN A 183 4.95 6.30 -6.81
CA ASN A 183 6.04 7.27 -6.71
C ASN A 183 6.65 7.30 -5.31
N ASN A 184 6.92 6.15 -4.71
CA ASN A 184 7.67 6.05 -3.47
C ASN A 184 9.09 5.52 -3.70
N ILE A 185 9.98 5.85 -2.77
CA ILE A 185 11.32 5.28 -2.69
C ILE A 185 11.59 4.95 -1.24
N VAL A 186 11.76 3.67 -0.95
CA VAL A 186 12.20 3.21 0.36
C VAL A 186 13.71 3.32 0.41
N LYS A 187 14.21 3.88 1.51
CA LYS A 187 15.64 3.94 1.83
C LYS A 187 15.83 3.38 3.21
N ASP A 188 16.78 2.48 3.38
CA ASP A 188 17.14 1.92 4.68
C ASP A 188 18.63 1.62 4.70
N ASN A 189 19.30 1.95 5.80
CA ASN A 189 20.72 1.68 5.99
C ASN A 189 21.06 0.18 6.07
N ASN A 190 20.06 -0.67 6.29
CA ASN A 190 20.17 -2.12 6.19
C ASN A 190 19.63 -2.59 4.83
N ILE A 191 18.32 -2.79 4.73
CA ILE A 191 17.68 -3.30 3.50
C ILE A 191 16.37 -2.56 3.27
N ALA A 192 16.28 -1.83 2.16
CA ALA A 192 15.04 -1.18 1.76
C ALA A 192 14.08 -2.23 1.18
N VAL A 193 12.89 -2.37 1.74
CA VAL A 193 11.91 -3.39 1.32
C VAL A 193 10.55 -2.79 1.02
N GLY A 194 9.82 -3.35 0.06
CA GLY A 194 8.40 -3.08 -0.19
C GLY A 194 8.14 -1.65 -0.69
N GLY A 195 8.66 -1.28 -1.85
CA GLY A 195 8.70 0.11 -2.30
C GLY A 195 7.37 0.86 -2.18
N ALA A 196 6.22 0.21 -2.34
CA ALA A 196 4.92 0.70 -1.87
C ALA A 196 4.43 -0.02 -0.61
N VAL A 197 4.30 -1.36 -0.68
CA VAL A 197 3.60 -2.15 0.34
C VAL A 197 4.58 -3.11 1.01
N TYR A 198 4.61 -3.07 2.34
CA TYR A 198 5.23 -4.10 3.17
C TYR A 198 4.13 -4.88 3.91
N ILE A 199 4.05 -6.19 3.64
CA ILE A 199 3.17 -7.15 4.28
C ILE A 199 3.97 -7.98 5.30
N ASP A 200 3.75 -7.76 6.60
CA ASP A 200 4.31 -8.57 7.70
C ASP A 200 3.18 -9.30 8.44
N LEU A 201 3.25 -10.63 8.60
CA LEU A 201 2.27 -11.40 9.39
C LEU A 201 0.81 -11.12 8.99
N SER A 202 0.54 -10.90 7.71
CA SER A 202 -0.73 -10.35 7.22
C SER A 202 -1.22 -11.06 5.97
N THR A 203 -2.52 -10.94 5.69
CA THR A 203 -3.11 -11.36 4.41
C THR A 203 -3.55 -10.13 3.63
N VAL A 204 -3.15 -10.03 2.36
CA VAL A 204 -3.61 -8.97 1.46
C VAL A 204 -4.31 -9.58 0.26
N ASN A 205 -5.51 -9.09 -0.08
CA ASN A 205 -6.23 -9.48 -1.28
C ASN A 205 -6.32 -8.28 -2.24
N MET A 206 -5.57 -8.34 -3.33
CA MET A 206 -5.62 -7.35 -4.41
C MET A 206 -6.48 -7.89 -5.54
N THR A 207 -7.69 -7.35 -5.66
CA THR A 207 -8.62 -7.68 -6.75
C THR A 207 -8.68 -6.57 -7.81
N GLY A 208 -8.01 -5.45 -7.55
CA GLY A 208 -8.03 -4.25 -8.39
C GLY A 208 -6.89 -3.30 -8.01
N GLY A 209 -6.97 -2.07 -8.51
CA GLY A 209 -6.00 -1.00 -8.18
C GLY A 209 -4.64 -1.12 -8.90
N THR A 210 -3.73 -0.20 -8.60
CA THR A 210 -2.43 -0.08 -9.27
C THR A 210 -1.31 0.27 -8.32
N ILE A 211 -0.21 -0.49 -8.37
CA ILE A 211 1.04 -0.22 -7.64
C ILE A 211 2.12 0.11 -8.67
N LYS A 212 2.60 1.37 -8.71
CA LYS A 212 3.51 1.81 -9.79
C LYS A 212 4.59 2.81 -9.43
N ASN A 213 5.69 2.77 -10.17
CA ASN A 213 6.81 3.72 -10.05
C ASN A 213 7.47 3.75 -8.66
N ASN A 214 7.33 2.68 -7.89
CA ASN A 214 7.91 2.56 -6.57
C ASN A 214 9.31 1.94 -6.64
N GLN A 215 10.11 2.14 -5.60
CA GLN A 215 11.47 1.62 -5.56
C GLN A 215 11.87 1.16 -4.15
N ALA A 216 12.55 0.02 -4.10
CA ALA A 216 13.19 -0.54 -2.91
C ALA A 216 14.40 -1.39 -3.32
N THR A 217 15.04 -2.09 -2.39
CA THR A 217 16.03 -3.13 -2.70
C THR A 217 15.35 -4.47 -2.95
N TRP A 218 14.37 -4.84 -2.12
CA TRP A 218 13.55 -6.04 -2.32
C TRP A 218 12.08 -5.68 -2.46
N GLY A 219 11.45 -6.18 -3.51
CA GLY A 219 10.05 -5.91 -3.77
C GLY A 219 9.85 -4.43 -4.09
N GLY A 220 10.30 -4.01 -5.28
CA GLY A 220 10.21 -2.61 -5.70
C GLY A 220 8.79 -2.06 -5.61
N GLY A 221 7.77 -2.90 -5.77
CA GLY A 221 6.38 -2.61 -5.43
C GLY A 221 5.96 -3.20 -4.08
N VAL A 222 6.02 -4.53 -3.94
CA VAL A 222 5.45 -5.26 -2.80
C VAL A 222 6.49 -6.22 -2.19
N TYR A 223 6.57 -6.24 -0.87
CA TYR A 223 7.41 -7.18 -0.13
C TYR A 223 6.61 -7.97 0.90
N LEU A 224 6.81 -9.29 0.92
CA LEU A 224 6.17 -10.23 1.84
C LEU A 224 7.20 -10.75 2.85
N SER A 225 6.88 -10.70 4.14
CA SER A 225 7.68 -11.33 5.19
C SER A 225 6.83 -11.87 6.33
N GLY A 226 7.41 -12.84 7.05
CA GLY A 226 6.93 -13.29 8.34
C GLY A 226 5.52 -13.87 8.28
N SER A 227 5.29 -14.93 7.52
CA SER A 227 3.96 -15.55 7.39
C SER A 227 2.95 -14.72 6.61
N ALA A 228 3.42 -13.91 5.66
CA ALA A 228 2.56 -13.09 4.81
C ALA A 228 1.90 -13.91 3.71
N THR A 229 0.65 -13.59 3.40
CA THR A 229 -0.06 -14.10 2.22
C THR A 229 -0.51 -12.94 1.34
N PHE A 230 -0.15 -12.96 0.06
CA PHE A 230 -0.62 -11.98 -0.91
C PHE A 230 -1.39 -12.69 -2.04
N ASN A 231 -2.70 -12.43 -2.10
CA ASN A 231 -3.60 -12.95 -3.12
C ASN A 231 -3.86 -11.85 -4.14
N MET A 232 -3.33 -11.99 -5.35
CA MET A 232 -3.56 -11.08 -6.46
C MET A 232 -4.41 -11.76 -7.52
N SER A 233 -5.71 -11.45 -7.55
CA SER A 233 -6.65 -11.97 -8.55
C SER A 233 -7.01 -10.95 -9.64
N GLY A 234 -6.64 -9.69 -9.43
CA GLY A 234 -6.77 -8.59 -10.38
C GLY A 234 -5.82 -7.45 -10.05
N GLY A 235 -6.00 -6.31 -10.71
CA GLY A 235 -5.15 -5.13 -10.54
C GLY A 235 -3.79 -5.24 -11.23
N VAL A 236 -2.98 -4.19 -11.06
CA VAL A 236 -1.72 -4.01 -11.82
C VAL A 236 -0.55 -3.65 -10.90
N ILE A 237 0.59 -4.33 -11.07
CA ILE A 237 1.88 -3.95 -10.48
C ILE A 237 2.83 -3.62 -11.64
N GLU A 238 3.19 -2.34 -11.81
CA GLU A 238 3.95 -1.90 -12.98
C GLU A 238 5.03 -0.84 -12.73
N ASN A 239 6.08 -0.86 -13.56
CA ASN A 239 7.15 0.15 -13.56
C ASN A 239 7.80 0.35 -12.18
N ASN A 240 7.74 -0.65 -11.30
CA ASN A 240 8.45 -0.64 -10.04
C ASN A 240 9.89 -1.14 -10.24
N SER A 241 10.78 -0.70 -9.37
CA SER A 241 12.22 -0.96 -9.51
C SER A 241 12.85 -1.48 -8.23
N ALA A 242 13.61 -2.57 -8.33
CA ALA A 242 14.48 -3.07 -7.28
C ALA A 242 15.93 -2.71 -7.62
N LEU A 243 16.60 -1.92 -6.77
CA LEU A 243 18.00 -1.51 -6.94
C LEU A 243 18.84 -1.98 -5.75
N SER A 244 20.06 -2.45 -6.01
CA SER A 244 20.93 -2.99 -4.96
C SER A 244 21.32 -1.90 -3.97
N SER A 245 21.50 -2.29 -2.72
CA SER A 245 22.02 -1.44 -1.65
C SER A 245 23.30 -2.04 -1.08
N PRO A 246 24.16 -1.25 -0.42
CA PRO A 246 25.38 -1.79 0.18
C PRO A 246 25.08 -3.02 1.04
N GLY A 247 25.72 -4.15 0.73
CA GLY A 247 25.58 -5.40 1.48
C GLY A 247 24.51 -6.37 0.98
N THR A 248 23.70 -6.04 -0.03
CA THR A 248 22.76 -7.00 -0.62
C THR A 248 22.39 -6.66 -2.07
N PHE A 249 21.88 -7.66 -2.80
CA PHE A 249 21.48 -7.55 -4.19
C PHE A 249 19.98 -7.31 -4.34
N ALA A 250 19.61 -6.57 -5.39
CA ALA A 250 18.22 -6.33 -5.75
C ALA A 250 17.45 -7.64 -5.96
N SER A 251 16.17 -7.67 -5.61
CA SER A 251 15.32 -8.84 -5.86
C SER A 251 13.87 -8.41 -6.04
N GLY A 252 13.20 -8.87 -7.09
CA GLY A 252 11.76 -8.64 -7.25
C GLY A 252 11.44 -7.19 -7.57
N GLY A 253 11.58 -6.77 -8.83
CA GLY A 253 11.24 -5.41 -9.24
C GLY A 253 9.78 -5.06 -8.93
N GLY A 254 8.87 -6.00 -9.17
CA GLY A 254 7.47 -5.91 -8.74
C GLY A 254 7.28 -6.45 -7.33
N ILE A 255 7.52 -7.75 -7.14
CA ILE A 255 7.24 -8.47 -5.89
C ILE A 255 8.47 -9.26 -5.44
N ALA A 256 8.81 -9.20 -4.15
CA ALA A 256 9.75 -10.13 -3.53
C ALA A 256 9.15 -10.78 -2.28
N THR A 257 9.47 -12.05 -2.06
CA THR A 257 9.13 -12.78 -0.83
C THR A 257 10.41 -13.17 -0.10
N TRP A 258 10.47 -12.90 1.20
CA TRP A 258 11.57 -13.37 2.04
C TRP A 258 11.13 -13.44 3.50
N SER A 259 11.55 -14.49 4.20
CA SER A 259 11.25 -14.66 5.62
C SER A 259 12.52 -14.86 6.42
N GLY A 260 12.81 -13.90 7.30
CA GLY A 260 13.81 -14.06 8.36
C GLY A 260 13.32 -14.94 9.52
N ARG A 261 12.05 -15.34 9.50
CA ARG A 261 11.40 -16.21 10.50
C ARG A 261 11.32 -17.64 9.97
N THR A 262 10.96 -18.59 10.83
CA THR A 262 10.72 -20.00 10.45
C THR A 262 9.32 -20.25 9.89
N THR A 263 8.64 -19.20 9.44
CA THR A 263 7.26 -19.24 8.91
C THR A 263 7.27 -18.87 7.43
N PHE A 264 6.51 -19.61 6.62
CA PHE A 264 6.47 -19.51 5.16
C PHE A 264 5.60 -18.36 4.66
N ASN A 265 5.95 -17.77 3.52
CA ASN A 265 5.09 -16.81 2.83
C ASN A 265 4.36 -17.48 1.65
N ASN A 266 3.23 -16.90 1.24
CA ASN A 266 2.47 -17.35 0.07
C ASN A 266 2.14 -16.18 -0.86
N LEU A 267 2.55 -16.30 -2.12
CA LEU A 267 2.14 -15.42 -3.21
C LEU A 267 1.21 -16.19 -4.15
N ASN A 268 -0.04 -15.76 -4.25
CA ASN A 268 -1.04 -16.42 -5.09
C ASN A 268 -1.49 -15.46 -6.21
N ILE A 269 -1.29 -15.85 -7.46
CA ILE A 269 -1.64 -15.07 -8.65
C ILE A 269 -2.72 -15.81 -9.44
N SER A 270 -3.80 -15.11 -9.78
CA SER A 270 -4.94 -15.70 -10.46
C SER A 270 -5.70 -14.64 -11.27
N GLY A 271 -6.81 -15.05 -11.90
CA GLY A 271 -7.72 -14.13 -12.59
C GLY A 271 -7.03 -13.32 -13.69
N ASP A 272 -7.24 -12.01 -13.67
CA ASP A 272 -6.72 -11.04 -14.64
C ASP A 272 -5.58 -10.17 -14.07
N ALA A 273 -4.97 -10.59 -12.96
CA ALA A 273 -3.81 -9.92 -12.36
C ALA A 273 -2.69 -9.65 -13.37
N VAL A 274 -2.09 -8.45 -13.33
CA VAL A 274 -1.02 -8.06 -14.25
C VAL A 274 0.23 -7.58 -13.49
N ILE A 275 1.38 -8.18 -13.77
CA ILE A 275 2.69 -7.74 -13.28
C ILE A 275 3.56 -7.43 -14.50
N ARG A 276 3.80 -6.14 -14.76
CA ARG A 276 4.46 -5.74 -16.00
C ARG A 276 5.45 -4.61 -15.92
N ASN A 277 6.45 -4.63 -16.80
CA ASN A 277 7.42 -3.55 -16.94
C ASN A 277 8.17 -3.21 -15.64
N ASN A 278 8.23 -4.15 -14.69
CA ASN A 278 9.03 -3.97 -13.49
C ASN A 278 10.48 -4.31 -13.80
N TYR A 279 11.39 -3.70 -13.05
CA TYR A 279 12.82 -3.84 -13.23
C TYR A 279 13.50 -4.27 -11.93
N SER A 280 14.40 -5.25 -12.01
CA SER A 280 15.33 -5.56 -10.93
C SER A 280 16.75 -5.43 -11.46
N GLU A 281 17.63 -4.74 -10.73
CA GLU A 281 19.05 -4.65 -11.10
C GLU A 281 19.73 -6.03 -11.11
N GLU A 282 19.20 -6.99 -10.37
CA GLU A 282 19.80 -8.31 -10.20
C GLU A 282 18.78 -9.39 -10.56
N VAL A 283 18.01 -9.92 -9.61
CA VAL A 283 17.14 -11.09 -9.88
C VAL A 283 15.66 -10.77 -9.82
N GLY A 284 14.86 -11.51 -10.59
CA GLY A 284 13.40 -11.43 -10.51
C GLY A 284 12.87 -10.07 -10.96
N GLY A 285 12.92 -9.75 -12.25
CA GLY A 285 12.46 -8.46 -12.75
C GLY A 285 11.00 -8.19 -12.38
N GLY A 286 10.14 -9.18 -12.58
CA GLY A 286 8.75 -9.16 -12.11
C GLY A 286 8.65 -9.62 -10.66
N ILE A 287 9.03 -10.88 -10.42
CA ILE A 287 8.83 -11.58 -9.15
C ILE A 287 10.12 -12.29 -8.73
N SER A 288 10.44 -12.21 -7.45
CA SER A 288 11.45 -13.04 -6.80
C SER A 288 10.80 -13.86 -5.67
N VAL A 289 10.79 -15.19 -5.82
CA VAL A 289 10.33 -16.14 -4.81
C VAL A 289 11.56 -16.55 -3.98
N GLY A 290 11.69 -15.94 -2.81
CA GLY A 290 12.98 -15.77 -2.13
C GLY A 290 13.73 -14.53 -2.62
N THR A 291 14.93 -14.31 -2.10
CA THR A 291 15.83 -13.22 -2.54
C THR A 291 17.25 -13.76 -2.69
N TYR A 292 18.20 -12.92 -3.10
CA TYR A 292 19.61 -13.32 -3.15
C TYR A 292 20.15 -13.78 -1.79
N THR A 293 19.55 -13.30 -0.69
CA THR A 293 19.81 -13.81 0.65
C THR A 293 18.92 -15.00 0.96
N LYS A 294 19.48 -16.03 1.61
CA LYS A 294 18.70 -17.20 2.03
C LYS A 294 17.51 -16.81 2.90
N SER A 295 16.35 -17.41 2.67
CA SER A 295 15.23 -17.40 3.62
C SER A 295 15.50 -18.39 4.76
N ASN A 296 14.81 -18.18 5.88
CA ASN A 296 14.75 -19.12 6.99
C ASN A 296 13.48 -20.00 6.95
N ALA A 297 12.65 -19.85 5.92
CA ALA A 297 11.41 -20.60 5.72
C ALA A 297 11.09 -20.78 4.22
N PRO A 298 10.17 -21.70 3.87
CA PRO A 298 9.70 -21.87 2.51
C PRO A 298 9.08 -20.59 1.94
N GLU A 299 9.26 -20.38 0.64
CA GLU A 299 8.66 -19.28 -0.10
C GLU A 299 7.79 -19.86 -1.21
N ASN A 300 6.47 -19.75 -1.10
CA ASN A 300 5.55 -20.39 -2.04
C ASN A 300 4.94 -19.39 -3.00
N MET A 301 4.95 -19.73 -4.29
CA MET A 301 4.20 -19.04 -5.32
C MET A 301 3.24 -20.01 -5.99
N THR A 302 1.97 -19.63 -6.11
CA THR A 302 0.98 -20.34 -6.95
C THR A 302 0.46 -19.39 -8.02
N MET A 303 0.43 -19.84 -9.28
CA MET A 303 -0.14 -19.09 -10.39
C MET A 303 -1.16 -19.95 -11.14
N THR A 304 -2.43 -19.52 -11.17
CA THR A 304 -3.52 -20.21 -11.89
C THR A 304 -4.07 -19.37 -13.05
N GLY A 305 -3.65 -18.11 -13.16
CA GLY A 305 -4.08 -17.13 -14.15
C GLY A 305 -3.17 -15.90 -14.10
N GLY A 306 -3.62 -14.80 -14.70
CA GLY A 306 -2.86 -13.56 -14.76
C GLY A 306 -1.76 -13.52 -15.82
N THR A 307 -1.10 -12.36 -15.92
CA THR A 307 -0.04 -12.06 -16.90
C THR A 307 1.18 -11.45 -16.23
N ILE A 308 2.35 -12.03 -16.48
CA ILE A 308 3.66 -11.51 -16.10
C ILE A 308 4.39 -11.12 -17.39
N SER A 309 4.53 -9.82 -17.66
CA SER A 309 4.99 -9.38 -18.97
C SER A 309 5.92 -8.18 -19.01
N GLY A 310 6.90 -8.17 -19.92
CA GLY A 310 7.73 -6.99 -20.14
C GLY A 310 8.67 -6.67 -18.97
N ASN A 311 8.78 -7.56 -17.98
CA ASN A 311 9.64 -7.34 -16.83
C ASN A 311 11.09 -7.64 -17.19
N LYS A 312 12.01 -6.94 -16.53
CA LYS A 312 13.43 -6.97 -16.86
C LYS A 312 14.29 -7.20 -15.62
N SER A 313 15.29 -8.06 -15.73
CA SER A 313 16.29 -8.28 -14.69
C SER A 313 17.69 -8.07 -15.24
N GLY A 314 18.61 -7.53 -14.42
CA GLY A 314 20.02 -7.43 -14.81
C GLY A 314 20.72 -8.80 -14.80
N ALA A 315 20.40 -9.66 -13.85
CA ALA A 315 20.82 -11.06 -13.75
C ALA A 315 19.59 -11.98 -13.88
N SER A 316 19.61 -13.20 -13.33
CA SER A 316 18.62 -14.22 -13.67
C SER A 316 17.15 -13.91 -13.30
N GLY A 317 16.22 -14.41 -14.12
CA GLY A 317 14.78 -14.36 -13.87
C GLY A 317 14.14 -13.03 -14.28
N GLY A 318 14.06 -12.74 -15.58
CA GLY A 318 13.45 -11.50 -16.08
C GLY A 318 11.99 -11.36 -15.64
N GLY A 319 11.21 -12.43 -15.80
CA GLY A 319 9.86 -12.54 -15.27
C GLY A 319 9.87 -12.99 -13.82
N ILE A 320 10.33 -14.22 -13.58
CA ILE A 320 10.29 -14.90 -12.28
C ILE A 320 11.66 -15.48 -11.94
N PHE A 321 12.13 -15.22 -10.73
CA PHE A 321 13.26 -15.90 -10.12
C PHE A 321 12.79 -16.78 -8.96
N ILE A 322 13.23 -18.04 -8.91
CA ILE A 322 12.90 -19.00 -7.86
C ILE A 322 14.18 -19.42 -7.15
N GLN A 323 14.25 -19.15 -5.85
CA GLN A 323 15.47 -19.29 -5.08
C GLN A 323 15.64 -20.70 -4.48
N ALA A 324 16.88 -21.19 -4.42
CA ALA A 324 17.27 -22.35 -3.64
C ALA A 324 17.58 -21.99 -2.18
N GLY A 325 17.49 -22.93 -1.25
CA GLY A 325 17.61 -22.63 0.18
C GLY A 325 18.07 -23.81 1.03
N ILE A 326 18.29 -23.59 2.33
CA ILE A 326 18.77 -24.64 3.24
C ILE A 326 17.59 -25.47 3.72
N GLY A 327 17.65 -26.79 3.56
CA GLY A 327 16.53 -27.67 3.89
C GLY A 327 15.24 -27.22 3.21
N ASP A 328 14.15 -27.13 3.97
CA ASP A 328 12.84 -26.75 3.41
C ASP A 328 12.69 -25.25 3.12
N ALA A 329 13.70 -24.41 3.45
CA ALA A 329 13.65 -22.97 3.27
C ALA A 329 13.99 -22.49 1.84
N HIS A 330 13.45 -23.17 0.84
CA HIS A 330 13.63 -22.87 -0.59
C HIS A 330 12.35 -22.33 -1.21
N GLY A 331 12.48 -21.72 -2.39
CA GLY A 331 11.39 -21.22 -3.20
C GLY A 331 10.72 -22.36 -3.97
N THR A 332 9.39 -22.39 -3.96
CA THR A 332 8.59 -23.29 -4.78
C THR A 332 7.58 -22.48 -5.58
N ALA A 333 7.62 -22.60 -6.91
CA ALA A 333 6.59 -22.05 -7.78
C ALA A 333 5.74 -23.17 -8.40
N THR A 334 4.42 -23.08 -8.24
CA THR A 334 3.44 -23.96 -8.89
C THR A 334 2.59 -23.14 -9.86
N ILE A 335 2.80 -23.35 -11.16
CA ILE A 335 2.16 -22.61 -12.24
C ILE A 335 1.24 -23.57 -13.00
N SER A 336 -0.05 -23.30 -12.98
CA SER A 336 -1.11 -24.14 -13.57
C SER A 336 -1.97 -23.38 -14.60
N GLY A 337 -1.64 -22.13 -14.88
CA GLY A 337 -2.33 -21.24 -15.82
C GLY A 337 -1.66 -19.88 -15.93
N GLY A 338 -2.18 -19.03 -16.83
CA GLY A 338 -1.69 -17.67 -17.08
C GLY A 338 -0.57 -17.57 -18.12
N SER A 339 -0.02 -16.36 -18.27
CA SER A 339 0.95 -16.02 -19.32
C SER A 339 2.21 -15.35 -18.77
N ILE A 340 3.38 -15.80 -19.21
CA ILE A 340 4.69 -15.22 -18.88
C ILE A 340 5.36 -14.86 -20.20
N ILE A 341 5.29 -13.58 -20.58
CA ILE A 341 5.57 -13.14 -21.95
C ILE A 341 6.45 -11.91 -22.02
N ASN A 342 7.32 -11.82 -23.04
CA ASN A 342 8.12 -10.61 -23.27
C ASN A 342 9.00 -10.17 -22.10
N ASN A 343 9.36 -11.08 -21.19
CA ASN A 343 10.28 -10.77 -20.10
C ASN A 343 11.73 -10.98 -20.56
N GLU A 344 12.66 -10.21 -19.97
CA GLU A 344 14.03 -10.12 -20.46
C GLU A 344 15.05 -10.19 -19.32
N MET A 345 16.04 -11.08 -19.45
CA MET A 345 17.28 -11.03 -18.68
C MET A 345 18.34 -10.29 -19.49
N LEU A 346 18.84 -9.16 -18.96
CA LEU A 346 19.70 -8.21 -19.66
C LEU A 346 21.20 -8.55 -19.62
N GLY A 347 21.65 -9.35 -18.65
CA GLY A 347 23.06 -9.69 -18.42
C GLY A 347 23.91 -8.52 -17.93
N SER A 348 23.28 -7.48 -17.38
CA SER A 348 23.92 -6.28 -16.84
C SER A 348 24.14 -6.32 -15.32
N GLY A 349 23.57 -7.31 -14.63
CA GLY A 349 23.70 -7.49 -13.19
C GLY A 349 25.05 -8.10 -12.79
N LEU A 350 25.36 -8.04 -11.49
CA LEU A 350 26.58 -8.62 -10.92
C LEU A 350 26.41 -10.11 -10.58
N GLY A 351 25.18 -10.57 -10.38
CA GLY A 351 24.85 -11.98 -10.16
C GLY A 351 25.18 -12.88 -11.37
N SER A 352 25.16 -14.19 -11.15
CA SER A 352 25.35 -15.15 -12.23
C SER A 352 24.34 -14.91 -13.36
N SER A 353 24.85 -14.79 -14.58
CA SER A 353 24.04 -14.63 -15.80
C SER A 353 24.00 -15.92 -16.64
N ALA A 354 24.70 -16.98 -16.22
CA ALA A 354 24.62 -18.29 -16.85
C ALA A 354 23.20 -18.85 -16.68
N PHE A 355 22.64 -19.46 -17.74
CA PHE A 355 21.27 -19.98 -17.73
C PHE A 355 20.22 -18.93 -17.31
N GLY A 356 20.34 -17.65 -17.72
CA GLY A 356 19.66 -16.57 -17.03
C GLY A 356 18.13 -16.53 -16.98
N GLY A 357 17.38 -17.29 -17.77
CA GLY A 357 15.93 -17.44 -17.55
C GLY A 357 15.15 -16.14 -17.75
N GLY A 358 14.99 -15.71 -19.00
CA GLY A 358 14.28 -14.47 -19.35
C GLY A 358 12.84 -14.46 -18.82
N GLY A 359 12.11 -15.55 -19.03
CA GLY A 359 10.78 -15.76 -18.45
C GLY A 359 10.87 -16.25 -17.01
N ILE A 360 11.48 -17.43 -16.82
CA ILE A 360 11.63 -18.06 -15.51
C ILE A 360 13.05 -18.56 -15.31
N TYR A 361 13.61 -18.29 -14.14
CA TYR A 361 14.84 -18.92 -13.65
C TYR A 361 14.61 -19.71 -12.37
N VAL A 362 15.17 -20.92 -12.30
CA VAL A 362 15.19 -21.75 -11.08
C VAL A 362 16.63 -21.92 -10.61
N ASN A 363 16.92 -21.40 -9.42
CA ASN A 363 18.24 -21.55 -8.84
C ASN A 363 18.42 -22.94 -8.22
N GLY A 364 19.67 -23.40 -8.19
CA GLY A 364 20.05 -24.68 -7.59
C GLY A 364 21.49 -24.67 -7.09
N PHE A 365 21.77 -25.59 -6.16
CA PHE A 365 23.10 -25.83 -5.63
C PHE A 365 23.44 -27.32 -5.72
N ALA A 366 24.73 -27.64 -5.72
CA ALA A 366 25.16 -29.04 -5.66
C ALA A 366 24.69 -29.69 -4.34
N GLU A 367 24.29 -30.96 -4.41
CA GLU A 367 23.74 -31.74 -3.27
C GLU A 367 24.64 -31.72 -2.02
N SER A 368 25.96 -31.58 -2.20
CA SER A 368 26.94 -31.58 -1.12
C SER A 368 26.94 -30.31 -0.24
N THR A 369 26.07 -29.33 -0.53
CA THR A 369 26.06 -28.02 0.16
C THR A 369 25.06 -27.94 1.32
N GLY A 370 24.16 -28.92 1.47
CA GLY A 370 23.04 -28.86 2.42
C GLY A 370 21.91 -27.90 1.99
N PHE A 371 21.97 -27.41 0.75
CA PHE A 371 20.89 -26.67 0.11
C PHE A 371 19.99 -27.61 -0.68
N ASN A 372 18.68 -27.37 -0.61
CA ASN A 372 17.69 -27.87 -1.56
C ASN A 372 17.50 -26.82 -2.65
N ASN A 373 17.25 -27.30 -3.87
CA ASN A 373 17.06 -26.41 -5.01
C ASN A 373 15.75 -25.64 -4.94
N GLY A 374 15.66 -24.59 -5.74
CA GLY A 374 14.36 -24.04 -6.10
C GLY A 374 13.57 -25.09 -6.87
N VAL A 375 12.24 -25.04 -6.73
CA VAL A 375 11.34 -26.03 -7.36
C VAL A 375 10.36 -25.32 -8.28
N LEU A 376 10.26 -25.77 -9.53
CA LEU A 376 9.25 -25.30 -10.48
C LEU A 376 8.33 -26.44 -10.92
N LYS A 377 7.04 -26.31 -10.61
CA LYS A 377 5.98 -27.21 -11.09
C LYS A 377 5.13 -26.46 -12.10
N ILE A 378 5.22 -26.83 -13.38
CA ILE A 378 4.49 -26.14 -14.45
C ILE A 378 3.52 -27.06 -15.20
N LYS A 379 2.30 -26.57 -15.43
CA LYS A 379 1.26 -27.19 -16.23
C LYS A 379 0.41 -26.10 -16.88
N ASN A 380 0.01 -26.25 -18.13
CA ASN A 380 -0.99 -25.39 -18.78
C ASN A 380 -0.71 -23.86 -18.74
N ALA A 381 0.56 -23.44 -18.81
CA ALA A 381 0.94 -22.03 -18.83
C ALA A 381 1.57 -21.64 -20.18
N LEU A 382 1.34 -20.40 -20.62
CA LEU A 382 1.97 -19.85 -21.82
C LEU A 382 3.28 -19.14 -21.44
N ILE A 383 4.41 -19.65 -21.95
CA ILE A 383 5.73 -19.01 -21.81
C ILE A 383 6.28 -18.74 -23.20
N THR A 384 6.25 -17.48 -23.65
CA THR A 384 6.66 -17.13 -25.02
C THR A 384 7.30 -15.76 -25.09
N GLU A 385 8.10 -15.51 -26.14
CA GLU A 385 8.71 -14.19 -26.42
C GLU A 385 9.61 -13.66 -25.30
N ASN A 386 10.01 -14.51 -24.36
CA ASN A 386 10.97 -14.14 -23.33
C ASN A 386 12.40 -14.29 -23.87
N THR A 387 13.27 -13.38 -23.46
CA THR A 387 14.64 -13.28 -23.98
C THR A 387 15.65 -13.24 -22.85
N ALA A 388 16.85 -13.75 -23.11
CA ALA A 388 17.96 -13.72 -22.18
C ALA A 388 19.21 -13.42 -23.00
N GLN A 389 20.03 -12.48 -22.55
CA GLN A 389 21.21 -12.05 -23.30
C GLN A 389 22.18 -13.21 -23.57
N LEU A 390 22.33 -14.11 -22.60
CA LEU A 390 23.21 -15.27 -22.70
C LEU A 390 22.43 -16.53 -23.08
N GLU A 391 21.65 -17.08 -22.15
CA GLU A 391 21.02 -18.40 -22.30
C GLU A 391 19.66 -18.44 -21.61
N GLY A 392 18.72 -19.25 -22.12
CA GLY A 392 17.48 -19.55 -21.42
C GLY A 392 16.39 -18.48 -21.53
N GLY A 393 16.02 -18.07 -22.75
CA GLY A 393 15.00 -17.02 -22.95
C GLY A 393 13.67 -17.33 -22.27
N GLY A 394 13.07 -18.51 -22.53
CA GLY A 394 11.79 -18.92 -21.92
C GLY A 394 11.93 -19.34 -20.46
N TYR A 395 12.64 -20.45 -20.24
CA TYR A 395 12.92 -21.03 -18.94
C TYR A 395 14.37 -21.49 -18.91
N ALA A 396 14.99 -21.37 -17.74
CA ALA A 396 16.26 -21.99 -17.46
C ALA A 396 16.42 -22.30 -15.97
N SER A 397 17.37 -23.19 -15.69
CA SER A 397 17.58 -23.73 -14.35
C SER A 397 19.03 -24.14 -14.15
N CYS A 398 19.51 -24.09 -12.90
CA CYS A 398 20.79 -24.71 -12.57
C CYS A 398 20.73 -26.22 -12.90
N PRO A 399 21.80 -26.85 -13.43
CA PRO A 399 21.80 -28.29 -13.72
C PRO A 399 21.46 -29.19 -12.53
N SER A 400 21.62 -28.67 -11.30
CA SER A 400 21.29 -29.37 -10.07
C SER A 400 19.86 -29.16 -9.58
N SER A 401 19.07 -28.27 -10.19
CA SER A 401 17.72 -27.90 -9.70
C SER A 401 16.58 -28.80 -10.17
N ASP A 402 15.48 -28.76 -9.42
CA ASP A 402 14.36 -29.72 -9.45
C ASP A 402 13.11 -29.23 -10.21
#